data_AF-A0A935AXA5-F1
#
_entry.id   AF-A0A935AXA5-F1
#
_cell.length_a   1.000
_cell.length_b   1.000
_cell.length_c   1.000
_cell.angle_alpha   90.00
_cell.angle_beta   90.00
_cell.angle_gamma   90.00
#
_symmetry.space_group_name_H-M   'P 1'
#
loop_
_entity.id
_entity.type
_entity.pdbx_description
1 polymer ?
#
loop_
_entity_poly.entity_id
_entity_poly.type
_entity_poly.pdbx_seq_one_letter_code
_entity_poly.pdbx_strand_id
1 'polypeptide(L)'
;MSIESLRHVITSMLLATIVLAAMPSVAQQPTPDLRVARARVIGTEIGRAGDYMVYSPQSTPERTCPASYRQPASPPTAQQMQQYQEALTAAKKRIYDEHTRRSAEYSVQLQALQKNIREGRIDQAEFNRRSLPLNQARGKIDEWRRAEETKEEEKLSAPLRQAMRSLQLNLEHAPPDPMATIVPLDAQFLPTAPFQADLNRALSPFLETCGDSDDVVVAHYFRDLFPNGPPQGFEPPITSYRYALKNGSLRVNEPNIGQDVFRAKHDPDRNPRLRLAIYKERIGVRLAETSRIKAEYRADFQHASKRKAGIVYKYDAFWAQYPRSDLARRIFDGDFARYASTVNFKWLYLVYGDHFSQRCSQHVASWTTIYEPVSEQIGTTENPVTGLSEPMYRDSLVPVRLDSRFAPQYNTYWATMKLYALQKALEVYTDRSGPSIHTMSTAQFLKKGAAFVDGLSPDGLDFRFLDRHACDSAIMTQLGENIARAARGQPSLQAAGVRLPNADQESDPARVP
;
A
#
# COMPACT_ATOMS: atom_id res chain seq x y z
N MET A 1 2.08 -17.61 -5.68
CA MET A 1 2.18 -16.87 -4.39
C MET A 1 1.08 -17.37 -3.48
N SER A 2 1.39 -18.08 -2.40
CA SER A 2 0.39 -18.65 -1.48
C SER A 2 -0.14 -17.59 -0.50
N ILE A 3 -1.36 -17.76 0.02
CA ILE A 3 -1.98 -16.87 1.03
C ILE A 3 -1.10 -16.71 2.28
N GLU A 4 -0.38 -17.76 2.69
CA GLU A 4 0.61 -17.68 3.77
C GLU A 4 1.78 -16.74 3.47
N SER A 5 2.19 -16.63 2.21
CA SER A 5 3.26 -15.72 1.79
C SER A 5 2.81 -14.26 1.85
N LEU A 6 1.52 -13.99 1.62
CA LEU A 6 0.93 -12.65 1.77
C LEU A 6 0.83 -12.23 3.25
N ARG A 7 0.53 -13.17 4.15
CA ARG A 7 0.46 -12.96 5.62
C ARG A 7 1.79 -12.53 6.25
N HIS A 8 2.90 -13.15 5.86
CA HIS A 8 4.22 -12.85 6.45
C HIS A 8 4.84 -11.54 5.93
N VAL A 9 4.54 -11.17 4.68
CA VAL A 9 4.96 -9.88 4.11
C VAL A 9 4.35 -8.71 4.88
N ILE A 10 3.09 -8.82 5.31
CA ILE A 10 2.37 -7.77 6.06
C ILE A 10 2.89 -7.65 7.50
N THR A 11 3.21 -8.77 8.15
CA THR A 11 3.68 -8.79 9.55
C THR A 11 5.08 -8.18 9.71
N SER A 12 5.95 -8.34 8.70
CA SER A 12 7.36 -7.90 8.75
C SER A 12 7.56 -6.40 8.49
N MET A 13 6.59 -5.72 7.86
CA MET A 13 6.69 -4.28 7.54
C MET A 13 6.33 -3.36 8.73
N LEU A 14 5.80 -3.89 9.83
CA LEU A 14 5.26 -3.12 10.97
C LEU A 14 6.26 -2.86 12.10
N LEU A 15 7.43 -3.52 12.12
CA LEU A 15 8.42 -3.40 13.20
C LEU A 15 9.32 -2.16 13.12
N ALA A 16 9.25 -1.36 12.06
CA ALA A 16 10.17 -0.23 11.83
C ALA A 16 9.68 1.16 12.32
N THR A 17 8.51 1.26 12.97
CA THR A 17 7.89 2.56 13.29
C THR A 17 7.75 2.74 14.81
N ILE A 18 8.81 3.24 15.46
CA ILE A 18 8.80 3.55 16.90
C ILE A 18 9.24 5.01 17.12
N VAL A 19 8.55 5.67 18.06
CA VAL A 19 8.76 7.01 18.66
C VAL A 19 8.03 8.20 18.01
N LEU A 20 6.84 8.55 18.56
CA LEU A 20 6.36 9.90 18.92
C LEU A 20 4.82 9.91 19.06
N ALA A 21 4.31 9.99 20.29
CA ALA A 21 2.90 10.31 20.54
C ALA A 21 2.74 11.06 21.86
N ALA A 22 2.50 12.37 21.74
CA ALA A 22 1.58 13.20 22.54
C ALA A 22 1.96 14.67 22.31
N MET A 23 1.05 15.47 21.71
CA MET A 23 0.84 16.93 21.88
C MET A 23 -0.16 17.43 20.81
N PRO A 24 -0.90 18.53 21.05
CA PRO A 24 -1.97 19.00 20.18
C PRO A 24 -1.42 19.62 18.88
N SER A 25 -2.30 19.74 17.90
CA SER A 25 -2.07 20.18 16.51
C SER A 25 -1.40 21.56 16.39
N VAL A 26 -0.10 21.61 16.59
CA VAL A 26 0.81 22.57 15.95
C VAL A 26 1.42 21.83 14.78
N ALA A 27 1.52 22.45 13.61
CA ALA A 27 2.13 21.88 12.41
C ALA A 27 3.43 21.13 12.78
N GLN A 28 3.35 19.80 12.89
CA GLN A 28 4.48 19.00 13.34
C GLN A 28 5.55 19.11 12.27
N GLN A 29 6.68 19.73 12.62
CA GLN A 29 7.82 19.69 11.74
C GLN A 29 8.17 18.23 11.47
N PRO A 30 8.44 17.86 10.20
CA PRO A 30 8.72 16.47 9.87
C PRO A 30 9.88 15.96 10.71
N THR A 31 9.74 14.74 11.23
CA THR A 31 10.82 14.08 11.99
C THR A 31 12.09 14.06 11.14
N PRO A 32 13.30 14.07 11.75
CA PRO A 32 14.56 13.98 11.01
C PRO A 32 14.57 12.84 9.97
N ASP A 33 13.98 11.69 10.29
CA ASP A 33 13.88 10.53 9.39
C ASP A 33 13.01 10.81 8.17
N LEU A 34 11.89 11.52 8.32
CA LEU A 34 11.04 11.92 7.20
C LEU A 34 11.74 12.96 6.31
N ARG A 35 12.60 13.83 6.88
CA ARG A 35 13.41 14.77 6.09
C ARG A 35 14.47 14.06 5.25
N VAL A 36 15.14 13.04 5.81
CA VAL A 36 16.12 12.23 5.07
C VAL A 36 15.43 11.38 3.99
N ALA A 37 14.29 10.76 4.29
CA ALA A 37 13.50 10.01 3.31
C ALA A 37 12.98 10.92 2.18
N ARG A 38 12.54 12.14 2.52
CA ARG A 38 12.16 13.18 1.56
C ARG A 38 13.31 13.54 0.64
N ALA A 39 14.48 13.86 1.18
CA ALA A 39 15.66 14.23 0.39
C ALA A 39 16.07 13.13 -0.60
N ARG A 40 15.95 11.85 -0.21
CA ARG A 40 16.25 10.71 -1.09
C ARG A 40 15.30 10.58 -2.28
N VAL A 41 14.03 10.97 -2.12
CA VAL A 41 13.02 10.78 -3.18
C VAL A 41 12.82 12.01 -4.04
N ILE A 42 12.88 13.19 -3.44
CA ILE A 42 12.77 14.44 -4.18
C ILE A 42 14.05 14.72 -4.98
N GLY A 43 15.21 14.47 -4.37
CA GLY A 43 16.52 14.75 -4.94
C GLY A 43 17.08 16.13 -4.59
N THR A 44 18.04 16.56 -5.40
CA THR A 44 18.75 17.84 -5.24
C THR A 44 17.95 18.98 -5.87
N GLU A 45 17.90 20.15 -5.22
CA GLU A 45 17.32 21.37 -5.81
C GLU A 45 18.16 21.79 -7.02
N ILE A 46 17.52 21.88 -8.19
CA ILE A 46 18.17 22.20 -9.49
C ILE A 46 17.67 23.51 -10.08
N GLY A 47 16.61 24.10 -9.54
CA GLY A 47 16.06 25.35 -10.02
C GLY A 47 14.96 25.88 -9.10
N ARG A 48 14.62 27.15 -9.29
CA ARG A 48 13.55 27.83 -8.57
C ARG A 48 12.98 28.94 -9.45
N ALA A 49 11.66 29.09 -9.42
CA ALA A 49 10.95 30.18 -10.06
C ALA A 49 9.79 30.60 -9.17
N GLY A 50 9.50 31.91 -9.10
CA GLY A 50 8.32 32.46 -8.42
C GLY A 50 7.87 31.69 -7.17
N ASP A 51 6.86 30.83 -7.37
CA ASP A 51 6.16 30.06 -6.36
C ASP A 51 6.53 28.56 -6.29
N TYR A 52 7.51 28.07 -7.05
CA TYR A 52 7.94 26.67 -6.98
C TYR A 52 9.46 26.46 -6.92
N MET A 53 9.84 25.36 -6.28
CA MET A 53 11.21 24.82 -6.29
C MET A 53 11.22 23.55 -7.13
N VAL A 54 12.29 23.35 -7.91
CA VAL A 54 12.45 22.17 -8.76
C VAL A 54 13.58 21.31 -8.24
N TYR A 55 13.32 20.01 -8.15
CA TYR A 55 14.29 19.03 -7.71
C TYR A 55 14.39 17.89 -8.70
N SER A 56 15.53 17.21 -8.72
CA SER A 56 15.70 15.97 -9.48
C SER A 56 16.45 14.92 -8.64
N PRO A 57 15.89 13.71 -8.48
CA PRO A 57 16.60 12.61 -7.82
C PRO A 57 17.78 12.10 -8.65
N GLN A 58 17.88 12.48 -9.92
CA GLN A 58 19.00 12.14 -10.79
C GLN A 58 20.11 13.19 -10.77
N SER A 59 19.95 14.35 -10.16
CA SER A 59 20.95 15.42 -10.21
C SER A 59 22.17 15.12 -9.33
N THR A 60 23.37 15.49 -9.81
CA THR A 60 24.59 15.47 -8.99
C THR A 60 24.55 16.55 -7.90
N PRO A 61 25.39 16.48 -6.86
CA PRO A 61 25.49 17.55 -5.86
C PRO A 61 25.80 18.94 -6.45
N GLU A 62 26.51 18.98 -7.57
CA GLU A 62 26.83 20.19 -8.34
C GLU A 62 25.67 20.69 -9.21
N ARG A 63 24.48 20.09 -9.07
CA ARG A 63 23.27 20.45 -9.83
C ARG A 63 23.44 20.27 -11.33
N THR A 64 24.07 19.17 -11.74
CA THR A 64 24.21 18.82 -13.15
C THR A 64 23.51 17.50 -13.45
N CYS A 65 23.15 17.29 -14.70
CA CYS A 65 22.78 15.96 -15.20
C CYS A 65 24.01 15.04 -15.10
N PRO A 66 23.84 13.80 -14.62
CA PRO A 66 24.91 12.80 -14.65
C PRO A 66 25.45 12.65 -16.07
N ALA A 67 26.73 12.29 -16.22
CA ALA A 67 27.34 12.10 -17.54
C ALA A 67 26.52 11.16 -18.45
N SER A 68 25.84 10.19 -17.86
CA SER A 68 24.94 9.26 -18.54
C SER A 68 23.70 9.90 -19.16
N TYR A 69 23.34 11.13 -18.80
CA TYR A 69 22.24 11.90 -19.36
C TYR A 69 22.71 12.92 -20.42
N ARG A 70 24.02 13.11 -20.64
CA ARG A 70 24.59 14.16 -21.53
C ARG A 70 24.61 13.82 -23.02
N GLN A 71 24.70 12.54 -23.38
CA GLN A 71 24.72 12.11 -24.78
C GLN A 71 23.28 11.97 -25.33
N PRO A 72 23.02 11.82 -26.63
CA PRO A 72 21.76 11.22 -27.06
C PRO A 72 21.82 9.73 -26.68
N ALA A 73 20.83 9.18 -25.96
CA ALA A 73 20.66 7.73 -25.97
C ALA A 73 19.87 7.37 -27.21
N SER A 74 20.37 6.42 -27.99
CA SER A 74 19.46 5.60 -28.78
C SER A 74 18.50 4.92 -27.80
N PRO A 75 17.17 5.04 -28.01
CA PRO A 75 16.22 4.24 -27.25
C PRO A 75 16.67 2.78 -27.26
N PRO A 76 16.49 2.04 -26.16
CA PRO A 76 16.78 0.62 -26.17
C PRO A 76 16.01 -0.02 -27.34
N THR A 77 16.72 -0.76 -28.19
CA THR A 77 16.08 -1.46 -29.30
C THR A 77 15.04 -2.45 -28.75
N ALA A 78 14.05 -2.82 -29.55
CA ALA A 78 13.08 -3.85 -29.15
C ALA A 78 13.79 -5.13 -28.65
N GLN A 79 14.90 -5.49 -29.29
CA GLN A 79 15.75 -6.60 -28.88
C GLN A 79 16.41 -6.39 -27.52
N GLN A 80 16.94 -5.19 -27.22
CA GLN A 80 17.52 -4.88 -25.91
C GLN A 80 16.46 -4.87 -24.80
N MET A 81 15.27 -4.33 -25.09
CA MET A 81 14.12 -4.39 -24.18
C MET A 81 13.72 -5.84 -23.89
N GLN A 82 13.65 -6.68 -24.92
CA GLN A 82 13.35 -8.10 -24.79
C GLN A 82 14.42 -8.83 -23.98
N GLN A 83 15.71 -8.65 -24.29
CA GLN A 83 16.83 -9.24 -23.55
C GLN A 83 16.80 -8.87 -22.07
N TYR A 84 16.46 -7.63 -21.74
CA TYR A 84 16.28 -7.23 -20.35
C TYR A 84 15.09 -7.92 -19.68
N GLN A 85 13.95 -7.98 -20.36
CA GLN A 85 12.77 -8.66 -19.80
C GLN A 85 13.07 -10.13 -19.53
N GLU A 86 13.78 -10.79 -20.45
CA GLU A 86 14.27 -12.16 -20.29
C GLU A 86 15.25 -12.28 -19.12
N ALA A 87 16.25 -11.40 -19.04
CA ALA A 87 17.24 -11.42 -17.95
C ALA A 87 16.61 -11.15 -16.58
N LEU A 88 15.68 -10.19 -16.49
CA LEU A 88 14.96 -9.88 -15.25
C LEU A 88 14.05 -11.04 -14.84
N THR A 89 13.39 -11.67 -15.82
CA THR A 89 12.56 -12.85 -15.59
C THR A 89 13.40 -14.02 -15.10
N ALA A 90 14.55 -14.28 -15.72
CA ALA A 90 15.49 -15.32 -15.31
C ALA A 90 16.07 -15.06 -13.90
N ALA A 91 16.46 -13.82 -13.60
CA ALA A 91 16.96 -13.44 -12.29
C ALA A 91 15.89 -13.62 -11.20
N LYS A 92 14.67 -13.14 -11.43
CA LYS A 92 13.53 -13.32 -10.52
C LYS A 92 13.19 -14.80 -10.33
N LYS A 93 13.21 -15.59 -11.41
CA LYS A 93 13.01 -17.04 -11.33
C LYS A 93 14.05 -17.70 -10.45
N ARG A 94 15.34 -17.41 -10.65
CA ARG A 94 16.43 -17.94 -9.81
C ARG A 94 16.27 -17.56 -8.34
N ILE A 95 15.94 -16.30 -8.05
CA ILE A 95 15.69 -15.82 -6.69
C ILE A 95 14.49 -16.56 -6.07
N TYR A 96 13.42 -16.76 -6.85
CA TYR A 96 12.23 -17.49 -6.42
C TYR A 96 12.49 -18.97 -6.18
N ASP A 97 13.26 -19.64 -7.05
CA ASP A 97 13.64 -21.04 -6.90
C ASP A 97 14.47 -21.25 -5.62
N GLU A 98 15.42 -20.35 -5.35
CA GLU A 98 16.24 -20.38 -4.14
C GLU A 98 15.41 -20.05 -2.88
N HIS A 99 14.50 -19.08 -2.96
CA HIS A 99 13.53 -18.79 -1.89
C HIS A 99 12.68 -20.03 -1.58
N THR A 100 12.17 -20.70 -2.62
CA THR A 100 11.34 -21.90 -2.50
C THR A 100 12.13 -23.05 -1.87
N ARG A 101 13.37 -23.29 -2.33
CA ARG A 101 14.26 -24.30 -1.76
C ARG A 101 14.50 -24.06 -0.28
N ARG A 102 14.92 -22.86 0.10
CA ARG A 102 15.15 -22.51 1.51
C ARG A 102 13.86 -22.63 2.33
N SER A 103 12.74 -22.11 1.83
CA SER A 103 11.45 -22.19 2.52
C SER A 103 10.99 -23.64 2.73
N ALA A 104 11.26 -24.55 1.78
CA ALA A 104 10.96 -25.97 1.91
C ALA A 104 11.78 -26.63 3.02
N GLU A 105 13.06 -26.28 3.16
CA GLU A 105 13.93 -26.76 4.25
C GLU A 105 13.39 -26.39 5.63
N TYR A 106 12.93 -25.14 5.81
CA TYR A 106 12.30 -24.71 7.07
C TYR A 106 10.97 -25.40 7.33
N SER A 107 10.15 -25.59 6.29
CA SER A 107 8.87 -26.30 6.39
C SER A 107 9.06 -27.75 6.85
N VAL A 108 10.05 -28.46 6.31
CA VAL A 108 10.39 -29.84 6.72
C VAL A 108 10.79 -29.88 8.21
N GLN A 109 11.61 -28.93 8.65
CA GLN A 109 12.02 -28.83 10.06
C GLN A 109 10.85 -28.52 11.00
N LEU A 110 9.96 -27.60 10.61
CA LEU A 110 8.75 -27.29 11.37
C LEU A 110 7.79 -28.49 11.42
N GLN A 111 7.60 -29.21 10.32
CA GLN A 111 6.78 -30.42 10.30
C GLN A 111 7.35 -31.52 11.19
N ALA A 112 8.67 -31.68 11.24
CA ALA A 112 9.33 -32.61 12.16
C ALA A 112 9.08 -32.22 13.63
N LEU A 113 9.18 -30.93 13.98
CA LEU A 113 8.82 -30.44 15.32
C LEU A 113 7.35 -30.66 15.65
N GLN A 114 6.44 -30.39 14.71
CA GLN A 114 5.00 -30.63 14.86
C GLN A 114 4.66 -32.12 14.99
N LYS A 115 5.43 -33.00 14.37
CA LYS A 115 5.31 -34.44 14.57
C LYS A 115 5.76 -34.83 15.97
N ASN A 116 6.93 -34.34 16.42
CA ASN A 116 7.46 -34.65 17.75
C ASN A 116 6.54 -34.20 18.88
N ILE A 117 5.89 -33.03 18.78
CA ILE A 117 4.93 -32.59 19.80
C ILE A 117 3.66 -33.46 19.81
N ARG A 118 3.13 -33.84 18.63
CA ARG A 118 1.96 -34.73 18.53
C ARG A 118 2.21 -36.12 19.10
N GLU A 119 3.43 -36.62 18.95
CA GLU A 119 3.87 -37.92 19.48
C GLU A 119 4.32 -37.84 20.95
N GLY A 120 4.19 -36.68 21.61
CA GLY A 120 4.60 -36.49 23.01
C GLY A 120 6.11 -36.59 23.25
N ARG A 121 6.93 -36.50 22.20
CA ARG A 121 8.40 -36.57 22.29
C ARG A 121 9.03 -35.26 22.79
N ILE A 122 8.33 -34.14 22.63
CA ILE A 122 8.71 -32.83 23.16
C ILE A 122 7.47 -32.17 23.75
N ASP A 123 7.65 -31.32 24.75
CA ASP A 123 6.57 -30.52 25.31
C ASP A 123 6.33 -29.22 24.50
N GLN A 124 5.27 -28.47 24.87
CA GLN A 124 4.91 -27.22 24.20
C GLN A 124 5.98 -26.13 24.39
N ALA A 125 6.64 -26.07 25.55
CA ALA A 125 7.66 -25.07 25.84
C ALA A 125 8.89 -25.28 24.96
N GLU A 126 9.30 -26.53 24.78
CA GLU A 126 10.37 -26.94 23.89
C GLU A 126 10.02 -26.74 22.42
N PHE A 127 8.79 -27.05 22.01
CA PHE A 127 8.31 -26.72 20.67
C PHE A 127 8.38 -25.22 20.38
N ASN A 128 7.89 -24.37 21.30
CA ASN A 128 7.92 -22.92 21.15
C ASN A 128 9.36 -22.40 21.03
N ARG A 129 10.26 -22.89 21.89
CA ARG A 129 11.69 -22.54 21.88
C ARG A 129 12.39 -22.95 20.58
N ARG A 130 12.08 -24.12 20.01
CA ARG A 130 12.70 -24.63 18.77
C ARG A 130 12.07 -24.05 17.50
N SER A 131 10.78 -23.73 17.51
CA SER A 131 10.05 -23.18 16.35
C SER A 131 10.28 -21.68 16.15
N LEU A 132 10.51 -20.91 17.22
CA LEU A 132 10.78 -19.47 17.15
C LEU A 132 11.94 -19.12 16.20
N PRO A 133 13.16 -19.70 16.32
CA PRO A 133 14.25 -19.37 15.40
C PRO A 133 13.97 -19.80 13.94
N LEU A 134 13.20 -20.87 13.71
CA LEU A 134 12.80 -21.29 12.36
C LEU A 134 11.81 -20.30 11.72
N ASN A 135 10.85 -19.80 12.51
CA ASN A 135 9.91 -18.78 12.06
C ASN A 135 10.63 -17.45 11.79
N GLN A 136 11.58 -17.06 12.63
CA GLN A 136 12.43 -15.89 12.40
C GLN A 136 13.29 -16.05 11.13
N ALA A 137 13.89 -17.23 10.93
CA ALA A 137 14.68 -17.52 9.73
C ALA A 137 13.82 -17.47 8.45
N ARG A 138 12.58 -17.98 8.50
CA ARG A 138 11.60 -17.89 7.41
C ARG A 138 11.29 -16.43 7.06
N GLY A 139 11.05 -15.57 8.06
CA GLY A 139 10.87 -14.12 7.83
C GLY A 139 12.07 -13.45 7.16
N LYS A 140 13.29 -13.79 7.60
CA LYS A 140 14.54 -13.26 7.00
C LYS A 140 14.73 -13.69 5.54
N ILE A 141 14.20 -14.84 5.11
CA ILE A 141 14.26 -15.28 3.70
C ILE A 141 13.35 -14.45 2.81
N ASP A 142 12.18 -14.05 3.30
CA ASP A 142 11.28 -13.16 2.57
C ASP A 142 11.87 -11.75 2.44
N GLU A 143 12.54 -11.26 3.48
CA GLU A 143 13.34 -10.02 3.42
C GLU A 143 14.49 -10.15 2.43
N TRP A 144 15.26 -11.24 2.50
CA TRP A 144 16.35 -11.53 1.56
C TRP A 144 15.85 -11.57 0.11
N ARG A 145 14.72 -12.26 -0.17
CA ARG A 145 14.12 -12.31 -1.51
C ARG A 145 13.83 -10.91 -2.03
N ARG A 146 13.14 -10.08 -1.23
CA ARG A 146 12.78 -8.71 -1.60
C ARG A 146 14.02 -7.84 -1.84
N ALA A 147 15.03 -7.97 -1.00
CA ALA A 147 16.29 -7.26 -1.14
C ALA A 147 17.02 -7.68 -2.42
N GLU A 148 17.12 -8.98 -2.70
CA GLU A 148 17.82 -9.49 -3.89
C GLU A 148 17.04 -9.19 -5.19
N GLU A 149 15.70 -9.27 -5.17
CA GLU A 149 14.87 -8.83 -6.29
C GLU A 149 15.04 -7.34 -6.59
N THR A 150 15.08 -6.51 -5.54
CA THR A 150 15.30 -5.05 -5.69
C THR A 150 16.69 -4.79 -6.25
N LYS A 151 17.72 -5.47 -5.72
CA LYS A 151 19.10 -5.34 -6.17
C LYS A 151 19.29 -5.80 -7.62
N GLU A 152 18.73 -6.94 -8.01
CA GLU A 152 18.81 -7.43 -9.40
C GLU A 152 17.96 -6.59 -10.34
N GLU A 153 16.78 -6.13 -9.94
CA GLU A 153 16.00 -5.18 -10.74
C GLU A 153 16.74 -3.86 -10.87
N GLU A 154 17.37 -3.33 -9.81
CA GLU A 154 18.17 -2.13 -9.88
C GLU A 154 19.36 -2.29 -10.82
N LYS A 155 20.09 -3.41 -10.70
CA LYS A 155 21.23 -3.76 -11.54
C LYS A 155 20.87 -3.94 -13.01
N LEU A 156 19.80 -4.68 -13.30
CA LEU A 156 19.36 -4.97 -14.68
C LEU A 156 18.66 -3.77 -15.30
N SER A 157 17.90 -3.01 -14.50
CA SER A 157 17.23 -1.80 -14.98
C SER A 157 18.16 -0.61 -14.98
N ALA A 158 19.34 -0.63 -14.36
CA ALA A 158 20.26 0.50 -14.38
C ALA A 158 20.69 0.84 -15.82
N PRO A 159 21.19 -0.10 -16.65
CA PRO A 159 21.47 0.16 -18.07
C PRO A 159 20.24 0.62 -18.85
N LEU A 160 19.06 0.14 -18.48
CA LEU A 160 17.82 0.48 -19.17
C LEU A 160 17.21 1.80 -18.75
N ARG A 161 17.28 2.18 -17.48
CA ARG A 161 16.98 3.52 -16.99
C ARG A 161 17.98 4.52 -17.56
N GLN A 162 19.24 4.08 -17.73
CA GLN A 162 20.29 4.81 -18.43
C GLN A 162 20.03 4.92 -19.95
N ALA A 163 19.35 3.95 -20.56
CA ALA A 163 18.98 3.96 -21.99
C ALA A 163 17.66 4.70 -22.26
N MET A 164 16.66 4.54 -21.38
CA MET A 164 15.34 5.18 -21.45
C MET A 164 15.41 6.66 -21.03
N ARG A 165 16.45 7.05 -20.27
CA ARG A 165 16.77 8.44 -19.87
C ARG A 165 15.57 9.27 -19.43
N SER A 166 14.64 8.62 -18.74
CA SER A 166 13.51 9.32 -18.16
C SER A 166 14.04 10.25 -17.08
N LEU A 167 14.03 11.55 -17.35
CA LEU A 167 14.46 12.56 -16.40
C LEU A 167 13.27 12.90 -15.51
N GLN A 168 13.40 12.72 -14.21
CA GLN A 168 12.34 13.07 -13.27
C GLN A 168 12.63 14.44 -12.65
N LEU A 169 11.63 15.32 -12.74
CA LEU A 169 11.63 16.63 -12.14
C LEU A 169 10.46 16.69 -11.15
N ASN A 170 10.73 17.00 -9.89
CA ASN A 170 9.73 17.16 -8.85
C ASN A 170 9.59 18.65 -8.53
N LEU A 171 8.40 19.21 -8.72
CA LEU A 171 8.10 20.62 -8.45
C LEU A 171 7.32 20.73 -7.15
N GLU A 172 7.87 21.47 -6.20
CA GLU A 172 7.19 21.83 -4.95
C GLU A 172 6.65 23.24 -5.05
N HIS A 173 5.33 23.34 -5.16
CA HIS A 173 4.58 24.59 -5.30
C HIS A 173 4.16 25.16 -3.96
N ALA A 174 4.20 26.49 -3.86
CA ALA A 174 3.70 27.30 -2.76
C ALA A 174 2.98 28.52 -3.35
N PRO A 175 1.84 28.31 -4.05
CA PRO A 175 1.17 29.37 -4.78
C PRO A 175 0.70 30.48 -3.82
N PRO A 176 0.85 31.76 -4.20
CA PRO A 176 0.40 32.88 -3.38
C PRO A 176 -1.13 32.93 -3.27
N ASP A 177 -1.84 32.55 -4.34
CA ASP A 177 -3.29 32.34 -4.34
C ASP A 177 -3.59 30.85 -4.17
N PRO A 178 -4.16 30.41 -3.03
CA PRO A 178 -4.45 29.00 -2.80
C PRO A 178 -5.62 28.49 -3.66
N MET A 179 -6.39 29.35 -4.33
CA MET A 179 -7.44 28.97 -5.29
C MET A 179 -6.92 28.83 -6.72
N ALA A 180 -5.70 29.29 -7.02
CA ALA A 180 -5.05 29.01 -8.29
C ALA A 180 -4.77 27.51 -8.45
N THR A 181 -4.79 27.04 -9.70
CA THR A 181 -4.35 25.68 -10.01
C THR A 181 -2.84 25.56 -9.80
N ILE A 182 -2.40 24.42 -9.27
CA ILE A 182 -0.98 24.10 -9.00
C ILE A 182 -0.11 24.22 -10.25
N VAL A 183 -0.71 24.06 -11.43
CA VAL A 183 -0.12 24.40 -12.71
C VAL A 183 -1.09 25.34 -13.41
N PRO A 184 -0.66 26.50 -13.93
CA PRO A 184 -1.51 27.31 -14.80
C PRO A 184 -1.82 26.53 -16.09
N LEU A 185 -3.11 26.30 -16.38
CA LEU A 185 -3.57 25.44 -17.48
C LEU A 185 -4.25 26.22 -18.60
N ASP A 186 -4.13 25.73 -19.83
CA ASP A 186 -4.88 26.21 -20.99
C ASP A 186 -6.25 25.50 -21.16
N ALA A 187 -6.95 25.80 -22.25
CA ALA A 187 -8.25 25.20 -22.57
C ALA A 187 -8.20 23.68 -22.84
N GLN A 188 -7.02 23.12 -23.05
CA GLN A 188 -6.78 21.69 -23.23
C GLN A 188 -6.24 21.03 -21.95
N PHE A 189 -6.21 21.76 -20.82
CA PHE A 189 -5.66 21.32 -19.54
C PHE A 189 -4.16 21.01 -19.59
N LEU A 190 -3.44 21.58 -20.57
CA LEU A 190 -1.99 21.54 -20.66
C LEU A 190 -1.37 22.74 -19.94
N PRO A 191 -0.11 22.65 -19.48
CA PRO A 191 0.58 23.78 -18.87
C PRO A 191 0.69 24.94 -19.86
N THR A 192 0.29 26.14 -19.44
CA THR A 192 0.29 27.32 -20.32
C THR A 192 1.69 27.67 -20.84
N ALA A 193 1.77 28.32 -22.00
CA ALA A 193 3.05 28.75 -22.58
C ALA A 193 3.89 29.65 -21.64
N PRO A 194 3.33 30.63 -20.90
CA PRO A 194 4.09 31.40 -19.91
C PRO A 194 4.70 30.54 -18.81
N PHE A 195 3.94 29.57 -18.28
CA PHE A 195 4.46 28.63 -17.27
C PHE A 195 5.60 27.77 -17.84
N GLN A 196 5.45 27.25 -19.06
CA GLN A 196 6.51 26.49 -19.71
C GLN A 196 7.77 27.33 -19.95
N ALA A 197 7.63 28.60 -20.34
CA ALA A 197 8.76 29.50 -20.54
C ALA A 197 9.48 29.83 -19.22
N ASP A 198 8.73 30.03 -18.14
CA ASP A 198 9.28 30.24 -16.80
C ASP A 198 10.01 29.00 -16.27
N LEU A 199 9.40 27.81 -16.43
CA LEU A 199 10.02 26.53 -16.08
C LEU A 199 11.34 26.30 -16.81
N ASN A 200 11.35 26.57 -18.12
CA ASN A 200 12.57 26.49 -18.94
C ASN A 200 13.66 27.46 -18.45
N ARG A 201 13.29 28.69 -18.10
CA ARG A 201 14.24 29.69 -17.58
C ARG A 201 14.81 29.27 -16.23
N ALA A 202 13.97 28.79 -15.32
CA ALA A 202 14.37 28.34 -13.98
C ALA A 202 15.30 27.12 -14.02
N LEU A 203 15.16 26.30 -15.08
CA LEU A 203 15.90 25.06 -15.24
C LEU A 203 17.05 25.13 -16.26
N SER A 204 17.19 26.21 -17.04
CA SER A 204 18.21 26.32 -18.10
C SER A 204 19.62 25.94 -17.63
N PRO A 205 20.11 26.41 -16.46
CA PRO A 205 21.44 26.03 -15.97
C PRO A 205 21.62 24.52 -15.75
N PHE A 206 20.54 23.81 -15.39
CA PHE A 206 20.54 22.37 -15.23
C PHE A 206 20.34 21.65 -16.57
N LEU A 207 19.35 22.06 -17.36
CA LEU A 207 18.98 21.41 -18.63
C LEU A 207 20.06 21.51 -19.69
N GLU A 208 20.85 22.59 -19.70
CA GLU A 208 22.02 22.74 -20.58
C GLU A 208 23.12 21.71 -20.28
N THR A 209 23.14 21.16 -19.06
CA THR A 209 24.05 20.07 -18.69
C THR A 209 23.50 18.69 -19.04
N CYS A 210 22.28 18.62 -19.59
CA CYS A 210 21.62 17.40 -20.00
C CYS A 210 21.66 17.28 -21.53
N GLY A 211 21.65 16.06 -22.05
CA GLY A 211 21.40 15.79 -23.46
C GLY A 211 19.90 15.75 -23.76
N ASP A 212 19.56 15.71 -25.04
CA ASP A 212 18.16 15.57 -25.47
C ASP A 212 17.51 14.29 -24.89
N SER A 213 16.25 14.41 -24.52
CA SER A 213 15.43 13.29 -24.02
C SER A 213 13.98 13.45 -24.48
N ASP A 214 13.33 12.38 -24.93
CA ASP A 214 11.91 12.42 -25.31
C ASP A 214 10.97 12.12 -24.12
N ASP A 215 11.53 11.78 -22.96
CA ASP A 215 10.77 11.43 -21.76
C ASP A 215 11.31 12.17 -20.53
N VAL A 216 10.74 13.32 -20.25
CA VAL A 216 10.94 14.05 -18.98
C VAL A 216 9.62 14.09 -18.24
N VAL A 217 9.58 13.49 -17.05
CA VAL A 217 8.38 13.48 -16.20
C VAL A 217 8.49 14.59 -15.18
N VAL A 218 7.54 15.52 -15.23
CA VAL A 218 7.44 16.64 -14.29
C VAL A 218 6.28 16.38 -13.35
N ALA A 219 6.58 16.09 -12.09
CA ALA A 219 5.61 15.77 -11.04
C ALA A 219 5.38 16.99 -10.13
N HIS A 220 4.12 17.32 -9.84
CA HIS A 220 3.75 18.54 -9.12
C HIS A 220 3.19 18.22 -7.73
N TYR A 221 3.74 18.87 -6.71
CA TYR A 221 3.41 18.69 -5.30
C TYR A 221 3.15 20.06 -4.65
N PHE A 222 2.26 20.11 -3.67
CA PHE A 222 2.21 21.27 -2.78
C PHE A 222 3.23 21.10 -1.66
N ARG A 223 4.11 22.09 -1.49
CA ARG A 223 5.18 22.10 -0.49
C ARG A 223 4.64 21.87 0.93
N ASP A 224 3.48 22.44 1.25
CA ASP A 224 2.85 22.36 2.57
C ASP A 224 2.25 20.98 2.89
N LEU A 225 2.05 20.14 1.86
CA LEU A 225 1.39 18.85 1.99
C LEU A 225 2.36 17.69 1.81
N PHE A 226 3.52 17.94 1.20
CA PHE A 226 4.55 16.94 0.93
C PHE A 226 5.75 17.00 1.91
N PRO A 227 6.12 15.90 2.61
CA PRO A 227 5.38 14.71 2.96
C PRO A 227 4.95 14.82 4.44
N ASN A 228 3.74 15.35 4.69
CA ASN A 228 3.12 15.24 6.02
C ASN A 228 2.35 13.91 6.19
N GLY A 229 2.44 13.02 5.20
CA GLY A 229 1.87 11.67 5.24
C GLY A 229 2.70 10.69 6.08
N PRO A 230 2.09 9.58 6.55
CA PRO A 230 2.78 8.58 7.36
C PRO A 230 3.97 7.94 6.63
N PRO A 231 4.93 7.32 7.35
CA PRO A 231 6.23 6.84 6.83
C PRO A 231 6.21 5.79 5.69
N GLN A 232 5.06 5.39 5.15
CA GLN A 232 4.90 4.19 4.33
C GLN A 232 4.18 4.43 2.99
N GLY A 233 4.36 5.59 2.39
CA GLY A 233 3.95 5.82 1.01
C GLY A 233 4.05 7.29 0.67
N PHE A 234 4.94 7.64 -0.26
CA PHE A 234 4.99 8.99 -0.80
C PHE A 234 3.61 9.31 -1.36
N GLU A 235 3.03 10.41 -0.90
CA GLU A 235 1.78 10.91 -1.46
C GLU A 235 1.97 11.04 -2.98
N PRO A 236 1.06 10.48 -3.80
CA PRO A 236 1.20 10.61 -5.24
C PRO A 236 1.20 12.09 -5.61
N PRO A 237 1.92 12.48 -6.68
CA PRO A 237 1.88 13.86 -7.15
C PRO A 237 0.44 14.30 -7.36
N ILE A 238 0.15 15.57 -7.09
CA ILE A 238 -1.16 16.17 -7.33
C ILE A 238 -1.52 16.02 -8.81
N THR A 239 -0.52 16.23 -9.66
CA THR A 239 -0.58 15.95 -11.10
C THR A 239 0.83 15.79 -11.69
N SER A 240 0.93 15.29 -12.92
CA SER A 240 2.21 15.09 -13.60
C SER A 240 2.07 15.22 -15.11
N TYR A 241 3.05 15.85 -15.76
CA TYR A 241 3.11 16.02 -17.21
C TYR A 241 4.37 15.40 -17.79
N ARG A 242 4.31 15.03 -19.08
CA ARG A 242 5.48 14.57 -19.84
C ARG A 242 5.96 15.67 -20.75
N TYR A 243 7.26 15.77 -20.89
CA TYR A 243 7.94 16.70 -21.76
C TYR A 243 9.00 15.99 -22.59
N ALA A 244 9.33 16.54 -23.74
CA ALA A 244 10.59 16.31 -24.43
C ALA A 244 11.57 17.45 -24.08
N LEU A 245 12.80 17.09 -23.75
CA LEU A 245 13.95 17.99 -23.64
C LEU A 245 14.68 18.03 -24.99
N LYS A 246 14.70 19.18 -25.64
CA LYS A 246 15.42 19.43 -26.90
C LYS A 246 16.21 20.72 -26.80
N ASN A 247 17.52 20.67 -27.08
CA ASN A 247 18.40 21.83 -27.06
C ASN A 247 18.31 22.64 -25.75
N GLY A 248 18.33 21.94 -24.61
CA GLY A 248 18.24 22.58 -23.29
C GLY A 248 16.84 23.12 -22.93
N SER A 249 15.80 22.84 -23.73
CA SER A 249 14.44 23.30 -23.48
C SER A 249 13.40 22.17 -23.42
N LEU A 250 12.56 22.20 -22.40
CA LEU A 250 11.38 21.34 -22.21
C LEU A 250 10.20 21.81 -23.06
N ARG A 251 9.56 20.85 -23.75
CA ARG A 251 8.31 21.02 -24.49
C ARG A 251 7.32 19.96 -24.04
N VAL A 252 6.11 20.35 -23.64
CA VAL A 252 5.09 19.39 -23.20
C VAL A 252 4.73 18.44 -24.35
N ASN A 253 4.69 17.15 -24.07
CA ASN A 253 4.21 16.14 -25.01
C ASN A 253 2.69 16.14 -25.00
N GLU A 254 2.06 16.01 -26.18
CA GLU A 254 0.62 15.82 -26.26
C GLU A 254 0.21 14.51 -25.54
N PRO A 255 -0.96 14.50 -24.88
CA PRO A 255 -1.39 13.34 -24.10
C PRO A 255 -1.69 12.15 -25.01
N ASN A 256 -0.85 11.12 -24.95
CA ASN A 256 -1.09 9.81 -25.56
C ASN A 256 -2.03 8.90 -24.75
N ILE A 257 -2.65 9.43 -23.69
CA ILE A 257 -3.59 8.71 -22.83
C ILE A 257 -5.04 9.06 -23.20
N GLY A 258 -5.99 8.16 -22.95
CA GLY A 258 -7.40 8.40 -23.23
C GLY A 258 -7.89 9.72 -22.62
N GLN A 259 -8.62 10.52 -23.41
CA GLN A 259 -9.02 11.89 -23.04
C GLN A 259 -9.73 11.96 -21.68
N ASP A 260 -10.51 10.96 -21.31
CA ASP A 260 -11.22 10.95 -20.02
C ASP A 260 -10.30 10.79 -18.82
N VAL A 261 -9.28 9.92 -18.92
CA VAL A 261 -8.29 9.74 -17.85
C VAL A 261 -7.45 11.01 -17.71
N PHE A 262 -7.06 11.60 -18.83
CA PHE A 262 -6.35 12.88 -18.84
C PHE A 262 -7.19 13.98 -18.16
N ARG A 263 -8.45 14.16 -18.58
CA ARG A 263 -9.35 15.15 -17.97
C ARG A 263 -9.58 14.88 -16.49
N ALA A 264 -9.82 13.64 -16.08
CA ALA A 264 -10.01 13.32 -14.66
C ALA A 264 -8.83 13.72 -13.76
N LYS A 265 -7.62 13.84 -14.33
CA LYS A 265 -6.40 14.22 -13.62
C LYS A 265 -6.06 15.72 -13.75
N HIS A 266 -6.34 16.32 -14.90
CA HIS A 266 -5.85 17.66 -15.25
C HIS A 266 -6.95 18.73 -15.30
N ASP A 267 -8.22 18.35 -15.38
CA ASP A 267 -9.35 19.29 -15.37
C ASP A 267 -9.62 19.76 -13.92
N PRO A 268 -9.52 21.06 -13.59
CA PRO A 268 -9.80 21.59 -12.25
C PRO A 268 -11.20 21.30 -11.72
N ASP A 269 -12.18 21.12 -12.61
CA ASP A 269 -13.56 20.84 -12.23
C ASP A 269 -13.76 19.35 -11.88
N ARG A 270 -12.95 18.47 -12.47
CA ARG A 270 -12.95 17.02 -12.16
C ARG A 270 -11.93 16.64 -11.08
N ASN A 271 -10.81 17.38 -11.00
CA ASN A 271 -9.75 17.20 -10.01
C ASN A 271 -9.60 18.45 -9.13
N PRO A 272 -10.45 18.63 -8.11
CA PRO A 272 -10.36 19.76 -7.20
C PRO A 272 -9.05 19.80 -6.39
N ARG A 273 -8.27 18.70 -6.38
CA ARG A 273 -6.95 18.66 -5.72
C ARG A 273 -5.93 19.58 -6.39
N LEU A 274 -6.19 20.05 -7.60
CA LEU A 274 -5.34 21.01 -8.30
C LEU A 274 -5.28 22.37 -7.59
N ARG A 275 -6.21 22.70 -6.69
CA ARG A 275 -6.23 23.97 -5.94
C ARG A 275 -5.88 23.72 -4.47
N LEU A 276 -4.93 24.48 -3.92
CA LEU A 276 -4.41 24.26 -2.57
C LEU A 276 -5.49 24.42 -1.49
N ALA A 277 -6.31 25.46 -1.58
CA ALA A 277 -7.38 25.74 -0.62
C ALA A 277 -8.40 24.59 -0.60
N ILE A 278 -8.88 24.17 -1.76
CA ILE A 278 -9.83 23.06 -1.86
C ILE A 278 -9.20 21.75 -1.39
N TYR A 279 -7.92 21.52 -1.67
CA TYR A 279 -7.24 20.32 -1.22
C TYR A 279 -7.04 20.31 0.30
N LYS A 280 -6.61 21.44 0.89
CA LYS A 280 -6.51 21.63 2.36
C LYS A 280 -7.87 21.51 3.03
N GLU A 281 -8.92 22.12 2.48
CA GLU A 281 -10.29 21.99 2.99
C GLU A 281 -10.75 20.54 2.93
N ARG A 282 -10.54 19.83 1.81
CA ARG A 282 -10.97 18.43 1.68
C ARG A 282 -10.23 17.52 2.65
N ILE A 283 -8.93 17.75 2.88
CA ILE A 283 -8.17 17.04 3.91
C ILE A 283 -8.68 17.44 5.31
N GLY A 284 -8.88 18.72 5.56
CA GLY A 284 -9.36 19.28 6.82
C GLY A 284 -10.75 18.79 7.20
N VAL A 285 -11.73 18.86 6.29
CA VAL A 285 -13.08 18.31 6.42
C VAL A 285 -13.03 16.81 6.63
N ARG A 286 -12.19 16.07 5.88
CA ARG A 286 -12.03 14.62 6.11
C ARG A 286 -11.51 14.33 7.50
N LEU A 287 -10.46 15.04 7.95
CA LEU A 287 -9.87 14.87 9.28
C LEU A 287 -10.82 15.32 10.39
N ALA A 288 -11.53 16.43 10.20
CA ALA A 288 -12.50 16.99 11.14
C ALA A 288 -13.74 16.12 11.24
N GLU A 289 -14.31 15.64 10.13
CA GLU A 289 -15.43 14.71 10.12
C GLU A 289 -15.01 13.37 10.72
N THR A 290 -13.81 12.87 10.39
CA THR A 290 -13.27 11.68 11.05
C THR A 290 -13.15 11.91 12.55
N SER A 291 -12.66 13.07 12.99
CA SER A 291 -12.50 13.42 14.40
C SER A 291 -13.82 13.67 15.12
N ARG A 292 -14.80 14.28 14.46
CA ARG A 292 -16.15 14.56 14.96
C ARG A 292 -16.94 13.26 15.13
N ILE A 293 -17.00 12.44 14.08
CA ILE A 293 -17.62 11.11 14.15
C ILE A 293 -16.92 10.29 15.25
N LYS A 294 -15.60 10.37 15.36
CA LYS A 294 -14.87 9.75 16.48
C LYS A 294 -15.37 10.32 17.82
N ALA A 295 -15.43 11.63 18.01
CA ALA A 295 -15.79 12.27 19.29
C ALA A 295 -17.26 12.05 19.71
N GLU A 296 -18.22 12.30 18.83
CA GLU A 296 -19.67 12.19 19.12
C GLU A 296 -20.04 10.76 19.53
N TYR A 297 -19.56 9.77 18.79
CA TYR A 297 -19.77 8.36 19.10
C TYR A 297 -19.22 7.93 20.46
N ARG A 298 -18.12 8.56 20.90
CA ARG A 298 -17.38 8.15 22.11
C ARG A 298 -17.88 8.81 23.39
N ALA A 299 -18.53 9.96 23.29
CA ALA A 299 -19.08 10.65 24.46
C ALA A 299 -20.09 9.75 25.19
N ASP A 300 -20.96 9.07 24.45
CA ASP A 300 -21.96 8.19 25.03
C ASP A 300 -21.36 7.00 25.79
N PHE A 301 -20.24 6.43 25.33
CA PHE A 301 -19.59 5.29 25.99
C PHE A 301 -18.89 5.63 27.31
N GLN A 302 -18.68 6.91 27.60
CA GLN A 302 -18.13 7.33 28.88
C GLN A 302 -19.16 7.23 30.01
N HIS A 303 -20.45 7.28 29.68
CA HIS A 303 -21.54 7.26 30.67
C HIS A 303 -22.04 5.84 30.94
N ALA A 304 -22.04 5.44 32.22
CA ALA A 304 -22.51 4.13 32.64
C ALA A 304 -23.96 3.81 32.16
N SER A 305 -24.84 4.81 32.13
CA SER A 305 -26.24 4.68 31.69
C SER A 305 -26.42 4.31 30.22
N LYS A 306 -25.38 4.45 29.40
CA LYS A 306 -25.38 4.09 27.97
C LYS A 306 -24.67 2.76 27.71
N ARG A 307 -24.07 2.14 28.73
CA ARG A 307 -23.39 0.85 28.63
C ARG A 307 -24.36 -0.29 28.88
N LYS A 308 -24.15 -1.41 28.18
CA LYS A 308 -24.87 -2.66 28.38
C LYS A 308 -23.99 -3.63 29.14
N ALA A 309 -24.55 -4.29 30.14
CA ALA A 309 -23.82 -5.27 30.94
C ALA A 309 -23.33 -6.43 30.06
N GLY A 310 -22.12 -6.93 30.31
CA GLY A 310 -21.54 -8.03 29.53
C GLY A 310 -21.03 -7.63 28.14
N ILE A 311 -20.83 -6.33 27.88
CA ILE A 311 -20.16 -5.82 26.67
C ILE A 311 -18.86 -5.14 27.09
N VAL A 312 -17.81 -5.32 26.29
CA VAL A 312 -16.54 -4.66 26.51
C VAL A 312 -16.56 -3.24 25.96
N TYR A 313 -16.17 -2.26 26.78
CA TYR A 313 -16.01 -0.86 26.39
C TYR A 313 -14.55 -0.42 26.56
N LYS A 314 -13.96 0.16 25.51
CA LYS A 314 -12.57 0.65 25.51
C LYS A 314 -12.46 2.10 25.08
N TYR A 315 -11.69 2.89 25.81
CA TYR A 315 -11.42 4.29 25.53
C TYR A 315 -10.32 4.48 24.46
N ASP A 316 -10.14 5.72 24.05
CA ASP A 316 -9.15 6.08 23.02
C ASP A 316 -7.72 5.72 23.38
N ALA A 317 -7.35 5.79 24.66
CA ALA A 317 -6.02 5.40 25.11
C ALA A 317 -5.72 3.93 24.78
N PHE A 318 -6.71 3.04 24.91
CA PHE A 318 -6.58 1.64 24.50
C PHE A 318 -6.37 1.52 22.98
N TRP A 319 -7.16 2.23 22.16
CA TRP A 319 -7.05 2.12 20.70
C TRP A 319 -5.83 2.85 20.13
N ALA A 320 -5.30 3.86 20.82
CA ALA A 320 -4.10 4.59 20.42
C ALA A 320 -2.85 3.69 20.35
N GLN A 321 -2.85 2.56 21.08
CA GLN A 321 -1.78 1.57 21.00
C GLN A 321 -1.82 0.73 19.72
N TYR A 322 -2.92 0.82 18.96
CA TYR A 322 -3.19 0.14 17.69
C TYR A 322 -3.46 1.18 16.58
N PRO A 323 -2.41 1.83 16.03
CA PRO A 323 -2.54 2.76 14.92
C PRO A 323 -3.36 2.13 13.80
N ARG A 324 -4.11 2.96 13.08
CA ARG A 324 -4.96 2.55 11.94
C ARG A 324 -6.16 1.67 12.33
N SER A 325 -6.41 1.35 13.60
CA SER A 325 -7.50 0.45 13.98
C SER A 325 -8.89 1.10 14.10
N ASP A 326 -9.16 2.24 13.43
CA ASP A 326 -10.45 2.94 13.63
C ASP A 326 -11.64 2.14 13.11
N LEU A 327 -11.52 1.45 11.97
CA LEU A 327 -12.58 0.58 11.46
C LEU A 327 -12.84 -0.59 12.40
N ALA A 328 -11.75 -1.28 12.83
CA ALA A 328 -11.85 -2.38 13.77
C ALA A 328 -12.50 -1.95 15.09
N ARG A 329 -12.12 -0.78 15.60
CA ARG A 329 -12.73 -0.14 16.77
C ARG A 329 -14.22 0.13 16.58
N ARG A 330 -14.64 0.71 15.46
CA ARG A 330 -16.06 1.01 15.21
C ARG A 330 -16.91 -0.25 15.18
N ILE A 331 -16.43 -1.30 14.51
CA ILE A 331 -17.09 -2.59 14.48
C ILE A 331 -17.12 -3.22 15.87
N PHE A 332 -16.00 -3.15 16.60
CA PHE A 332 -15.92 -3.60 17.99
C PHE A 332 -17.00 -2.94 18.85
N ASP A 333 -17.16 -1.64 18.71
CA ASP A 333 -18.10 -0.83 19.47
C ASP A 333 -19.57 -0.98 18.95
N GLY A 334 -19.78 -1.60 17.79
CA GLY A 334 -21.10 -1.94 17.24
C GLY A 334 -21.67 -0.98 16.19
N ASP A 335 -20.86 -0.05 15.66
CA ASP A 335 -21.23 0.88 14.58
C ASP A 335 -21.04 0.23 13.19
N PHE A 336 -22.11 -0.36 12.65
CA PHE A 336 -22.08 -1.06 11.35
C PHE A 336 -22.48 -0.17 10.17
N ALA A 337 -23.24 0.91 10.43
CA ALA A 337 -24.12 1.57 9.46
C ALA A 337 -23.41 2.15 8.22
N ARG A 338 -22.11 2.46 8.32
CA ARG A 338 -21.36 3.11 7.23
C ARG A 338 -20.27 2.24 6.61
N TYR A 339 -19.96 1.08 7.20
CA TYR A 339 -18.71 0.40 6.89
C TYR A 339 -18.86 -0.99 6.31
N ALA A 340 -19.93 -1.73 6.61
CA ALA A 340 -20.08 -3.14 6.23
C ALA A 340 -20.02 -3.38 4.70
N SER A 341 -20.34 -2.38 3.88
CA SER A 341 -20.24 -2.45 2.41
C SER A 341 -18.89 -2.03 1.83
N THR A 342 -18.03 -1.40 2.63
CA THR A 342 -16.76 -0.82 2.17
C THR A 342 -15.71 -1.89 1.86
N VAL A 343 -14.79 -1.58 0.96
CA VAL A 343 -13.64 -2.44 0.65
C VAL A 343 -12.78 -2.68 1.90
N ASN A 344 -12.58 -1.67 2.74
CA ASN A 344 -11.79 -1.80 3.98
C ASN A 344 -12.42 -2.78 4.96
N PHE A 345 -13.75 -2.82 5.07
CA PHE A 345 -14.44 -3.80 5.91
C PHE A 345 -14.28 -5.22 5.36
N LYS A 346 -14.44 -5.39 4.05
CA LYS A 346 -14.27 -6.70 3.39
C LYS A 346 -12.85 -7.21 3.62
N TRP A 347 -11.84 -6.35 3.50
CA TRP A 347 -10.45 -6.67 3.82
C TRP A 347 -10.27 -7.06 5.29
N LEU A 348 -10.78 -6.24 6.22
CA LEU A 348 -10.75 -6.55 7.65
C LEU A 348 -11.39 -7.90 7.97
N TYR A 349 -12.55 -8.20 7.39
CA TYR A 349 -13.27 -9.47 7.56
C TYR A 349 -12.40 -10.66 7.15
N LEU A 350 -11.79 -10.59 5.96
CA LEU A 350 -10.94 -11.65 5.43
C LEU A 350 -9.70 -11.86 6.30
N VAL A 351 -9.02 -10.77 6.62
CA VAL A 351 -7.79 -10.78 7.42
C VAL A 351 -8.05 -11.29 8.83
N TYR A 352 -9.07 -10.76 9.50
CA TYR A 352 -9.43 -11.19 10.84
C TYR A 352 -9.86 -12.65 10.84
N GLY A 353 -10.78 -13.04 9.96
CA GLY A 353 -11.33 -14.39 9.91
C GLY A 353 -10.24 -15.43 9.70
N ASP A 354 -9.35 -15.21 8.75
CA ASP A 354 -8.23 -16.10 8.49
C ASP A 354 -7.22 -16.09 9.65
N HIS A 355 -6.91 -14.93 10.25
CA HIS A 355 -5.87 -14.83 11.28
C HIS A 355 -6.33 -15.41 12.61
N PHE A 356 -7.56 -15.09 13.01
CA PHE A 356 -8.22 -15.71 14.15
C PHE A 356 -8.33 -17.22 13.96
N SER A 357 -8.79 -17.71 12.80
CA SER A 357 -8.94 -19.16 12.57
C SER A 357 -7.62 -19.90 12.79
N GLN A 358 -6.51 -19.37 12.27
CA GLN A 358 -5.21 -20.03 12.40
C GLN A 358 -4.62 -19.90 13.82
N ARG A 359 -4.57 -18.66 14.36
CA ARG A 359 -3.96 -18.36 15.66
C ARG A 359 -4.77 -18.92 16.83
N CYS A 360 -6.08 -18.75 16.76
CA CYS A 360 -7.03 -19.12 17.81
C CYS A 360 -7.72 -20.45 17.52
N SER A 361 -7.04 -21.36 16.81
CA SER A 361 -7.60 -22.65 16.34
C SER A 361 -8.23 -23.50 17.45
N GLN A 362 -7.71 -23.42 18.68
CA GLN A 362 -8.27 -24.10 19.87
C GLN A 362 -9.62 -23.53 20.33
N HIS A 363 -9.93 -22.30 19.96
CA HIS A 363 -11.17 -21.58 20.32
C HIS A 363 -12.14 -21.45 19.14
N VAL A 364 -11.83 -22.09 18.00
CA VAL A 364 -12.75 -22.16 16.87
C VAL A 364 -13.79 -23.25 17.16
N ALA A 365 -15.03 -22.82 17.40
CA ALA A 365 -16.13 -23.72 17.74
C ALA A 365 -16.49 -24.69 16.60
N SER A 366 -16.39 -24.24 15.35
CA SER A 366 -16.71 -25.03 14.18
C SER A 366 -15.88 -24.59 12.99
N TRP A 367 -15.41 -25.56 12.22
CA TRP A 367 -14.54 -25.35 11.06
C TRP A 367 -15.33 -25.51 9.76
N THR A 368 -14.96 -24.71 8.76
CA THR A 368 -15.40 -24.88 7.37
C THR A 368 -14.18 -24.81 6.48
N THR A 369 -14.13 -25.71 5.49
CA THR A 369 -13.10 -25.67 4.45
C THR A 369 -13.70 -25.03 3.21
N ILE A 370 -13.09 -23.96 2.74
CA ILE A 370 -13.45 -23.28 1.51
C ILE A 370 -12.37 -23.56 0.49
N TYR A 371 -12.75 -23.84 -0.75
CA TYR A 371 -11.80 -24.08 -1.83
C TYR A 371 -11.63 -22.80 -2.63
N GLU A 372 -10.44 -22.21 -2.58
CA GLU A 372 -10.11 -21.05 -3.38
C GLU A 372 -9.57 -21.50 -4.75
N PRO A 373 -10.14 -21.01 -5.86
CA PRO A 373 -9.54 -21.19 -7.18
C PRO A 373 -8.29 -20.32 -7.29
N VAL A 374 -7.16 -20.97 -7.57
CA VAL A 374 -5.91 -20.32 -7.92
C VAL A 374 -5.45 -20.82 -9.28
N SER A 375 -5.00 -19.89 -10.12
CA SER A 375 -4.40 -20.19 -11.41
C SER A 375 -2.90 -19.94 -11.29
N GLU A 376 -2.12 -21.00 -11.37
CA GLU A 376 -0.65 -20.94 -11.30
C GLU A 376 -0.08 -21.03 -12.71
N GLN A 377 0.77 -20.09 -13.09
CA GLN A 377 1.51 -20.21 -14.34
C GLN A 377 2.55 -21.32 -14.20
N ILE A 378 2.38 -22.41 -14.94
CA ILE A 378 3.24 -23.60 -14.87
C ILE A 378 4.26 -23.66 -16.02
N GLY A 379 4.15 -22.77 -17.01
CA GLY A 379 5.08 -22.71 -18.12
C GLY A 379 4.67 -21.70 -19.18
N THR A 380 5.32 -21.81 -20.34
CA THR A 380 4.99 -21.10 -21.57
C THR A 380 5.04 -22.11 -22.71
N THR A 381 4.07 -22.09 -23.61
CA THR A 381 4.07 -22.89 -24.84
C THR A 381 4.17 -21.97 -26.04
N GLU A 382 4.88 -22.38 -27.08
CA GLU A 382 4.87 -21.65 -28.34
C GLU A 382 3.61 -22.03 -29.12
N ASN A 383 2.82 -21.04 -29.54
CA ASN A 383 1.67 -21.26 -30.39
C ASN A 383 2.16 -21.67 -31.79
N PRO A 384 1.84 -22.88 -32.28
CA PRO A 384 2.40 -23.39 -33.52
C PRO A 384 1.90 -22.66 -34.77
N VAL A 385 0.85 -21.84 -34.65
CA VAL A 385 0.27 -21.06 -35.75
C VAL A 385 0.86 -19.65 -35.81
N THR A 386 1.11 -19.03 -34.65
CA THR A 386 1.56 -17.64 -34.56
C THR A 386 3.03 -17.48 -34.18
N GLY A 387 3.68 -18.54 -33.71
CA GLY A 387 5.05 -18.51 -33.16
C GLY A 387 5.16 -17.74 -31.83
N LEU A 388 4.04 -17.34 -31.24
CA LEU A 388 4.04 -16.54 -30.01
C LEU A 388 4.08 -17.44 -28.77
N SER A 389 4.89 -17.07 -27.79
CA SER A 389 4.89 -17.73 -26.48
C SER A 389 3.64 -17.36 -25.69
N GLU A 390 2.80 -18.34 -25.40
CA GLU A 390 1.59 -18.23 -24.59
C GLU A 390 1.81 -18.82 -23.19
N PRO A 391 1.42 -18.12 -22.11
CA PRO A 391 1.54 -18.65 -20.76
C PRO A 391 0.58 -19.84 -20.55
N MET A 392 1.12 -20.95 -20.03
CA MET A 392 0.34 -22.10 -19.61
C MET A 392 -0.04 -21.94 -18.13
N TYR A 393 -1.33 -22.12 -17.84
CA TYR A 393 -1.85 -22.07 -16.49
C TYR A 393 -2.33 -23.45 -16.03
N ARG A 394 -2.14 -23.73 -14.75
CA ARG A 394 -2.79 -24.82 -14.04
C ARG A 394 -3.75 -24.22 -13.04
N ASP A 395 -5.02 -24.51 -13.23
CA ASP A 395 -6.02 -24.21 -12.23
C ASP A 395 -5.95 -25.28 -11.13
N SER A 396 -5.96 -24.82 -9.89
CA SER A 396 -6.01 -25.67 -8.71
C SER A 396 -6.91 -25.06 -7.66
N LEU A 397 -7.35 -25.91 -6.73
CA LEU A 397 -8.17 -25.51 -5.60
C LEU A 397 -7.32 -25.59 -4.32
N VAL A 398 -7.12 -24.46 -3.67
CA VAL A 398 -6.41 -24.41 -2.38
C VAL A 398 -7.45 -24.47 -1.26
N PRO A 399 -7.38 -25.47 -0.36
CA PRO A 399 -8.27 -25.53 0.79
C PRO A 399 -7.87 -24.47 1.82
N VAL A 400 -8.82 -23.62 2.20
CA VAL A 400 -8.70 -22.62 3.26
C VAL A 400 -9.59 -23.06 4.41
N ARG A 401 -8.98 -23.44 5.54
CA ARG A 401 -9.72 -23.81 6.77
C ARG A 401 -9.98 -22.57 7.61
N LEU A 402 -11.26 -22.29 7.83
CA LEU A 402 -11.73 -21.10 8.52
C LEU A 402 -12.72 -21.48 9.62
N ASP A 403 -12.81 -20.63 10.64
CA ASP A 403 -13.95 -20.58 11.54
C ASP A 403 -15.23 -20.36 10.71
N SER A 404 -16.21 -21.22 10.93
CA SER A 404 -17.43 -21.29 10.12
C SER A 404 -18.23 -19.99 10.11
N ARG A 405 -18.05 -19.12 11.11
CA ARG A 405 -18.65 -17.78 11.15
C ARG A 405 -18.18 -16.90 10.00
N PHE A 406 -16.97 -17.10 9.51
CA PHE A 406 -16.39 -16.29 8.44
C PHE A 406 -16.59 -16.89 7.03
N ALA A 407 -17.01 -18.15 6.94
CA ALA A 407 -17.17 -18.80 5.64
C ALA A 407 -18.21 -18.19 4.70
N PRO A 408 -19.40 -17.74 5.15
CA PRO A 408 -20.48 -17.33 4.24
C PRO A 408 -20.13 -16.19 3.29
N GLN A 409 -19.30 -15.22 3.73
CA GLN A 409 -18.93 -14.06 2.90
C GLN A 409 -17.50 -14.14 2.34
N TYR A 410 -16.72 -15.18 2.69
CA TYR A 410 -15.30 -15.23 2.37
C TYR A 410 -15.03 -15.13 0.87
N ASN A 411 -15.65 -16.01 0.07
CA ASN A 411 -15.44 -16.01 -1.39
C ASN A 411 -15.93 -14.73 -2.07
N THR A 412 -17.09 -14.22 -1.65
CA THR A 412 -17.67 -12.97 -2.17
C THR A 412 -16.76 -11.77 -1.91
N TYR A 413 -16.26 -11.66 -0.67
CA TYR A 413 -15.37 -10.56 -0.28
C TYR A 413 -14.01 -10.72 -0.95
N TRP A 414 -13.48 -11.94 -1.02
CA TRP A 414 -12.22 -12.21 -1.70
C TRP A 414 -12.28 -11.86 -3.20
N ALA A 415 -13.37 -12.23 -3.88
CA ALA A 415 -13.60 -11.83 -5.27
C ALA A 415 -13.68 -10.30 -5.42
N THR A 416 -14.40 -9.61 -4.51
CA THR A 416 -14.42 -8.14 -4.49
C THR A 416 -13.00 -7.57 -4.34
N MET A 417 -12.19 -8.14 -3.44
CA MET A 417 -10.82 -7.68 -3.23
C MET A 417 -9.94 -7.91 -4.45
N LYS A 418 -10.08 -9.05 -5.15
CA LYS A 418 -9.39 -9.32 -6.43
C LYS A 418 -9.76 -8.28 -7.49
N LEU A 419 -11.04 -7.96 -7.64
CA LEU A 419 -11.52 -6.95 -8.59
C LEU A 419 -11.04 -5.54 -8.23
N TYR A 420 -11.14 -5.16 -6.96
CA TYR A 420 -10.65 -3.88 -6.48
C TYR A 420 -9.12 -3.76 -6.66
N ALA A 421 -8.38 -4.86 -6.45
CA ALA A 421 -6.94 -4.95 -6.75
C ALA A 421 -6.65 -4.68 -8.21
N LEU A 422 -7.38 -5.36 -9.10
CA LEU A 422 -7.23 -5.17 -10.54
C LEU A 422 -7.53 -3.73 -10.95
N GLN A 423 -8.60 -3.13 -10.42
CA GLN A 423 -8.97 -1.74 -10.69
C GLN A 423 -7.92 -0.74 -10.19
N LYS A 424 -7.43 -0.89 -8.95
CA LYS A 424 -6.40 0.02 -8.41
C LYS A 424 -5.06 -0.17 -9.09
N ALA A 425 -4.72 -1.40 -9.45
CA ALA A 425 -3.56 -1.66 -10.27
C ALA A 425 -3.72 -0.90 -11.60
N LEU A 426 -4.88 -1.01 -12.28
CA LEU A 426 -5.22 -0.26 -13.50
C LEU A 426 -5.08 1.26 -13.33
N GLU A 427 -5.61 1.84 -12.26
CA GLU A 427 -5.46 3.27 -11.96
C GLU A 427 -3.98 3.68 -11.84
N VAL A 428 -3.19 2.96 -11.03
CA VAL A 428 -1.74 3.18 -10.89
C VAL A 428 -1.00 2.97 -12.22
N TYR A 429 -1.50 2.08 -13.10
CA TYR A 429 -0.95 1.85 -14.44
C TYR A 429 -1.26 2.99 -15.39
N THR A 430 -2.46 3.58 -15.33
CA THR A 430 -2.78 4.77 -16.11
C THR A 430 -2.06 6.02 -15.61
N ASP A 431 -1.67 6.06 -14.33
CA ASP A 431 -0.98 7.19 -13.70
C ASP A 431 0.56 7.16 -13.81
N ARG A 432 1.18 6.00 -14.11
CA ARG A 432 2.64 5.86 -14.24
C ARG A 432 3.01 5.22 -15.57
N SER A 433 4.07 5.75 -16.19
CA SER A 433 4.85 5.36 -17.39
C SER A 433 5.22 3.88 -17.59
N GLY A 434 4.34 2.94 -17.24
CA GLY A 434 4.58 1.53 -17.49
C GLY A 434 4.25 1.15 -18.93
N PRO A 435 4.88 0.09 -19.46
CA PRO A 435 4.40 -0.58 -20.66
C PRO A 435 2.90 -0.90 -20.52
N SER A 436 2.18 -0.88 -21.65
CA SER A 436 0.78 -1.31 -21.75
C SER A 436 0.54 -2.63 -21.00
N ILE A 437 -0.65 -2.84 -20.40
CA ILE A 437 -1.04 -4.10 -19.74
C ILE A 437 -0.78 -5.32 -20.62
N HIS A 438 -0.88 -5.14 -21.94
CA HIS A 438 -0.63 -6.17 -22.94
C HIS A 438 0.85 -6.59 -23.07
N THR A 439 1.77 -5.87 -22.43
CA THR A 439 3.23 -6.04 -22.56
C THR A 439 3.94 -6.28 -21.22
N MET A 440 3.20 -6.35 -20.11
CA MET A 440 3.77 -6.64 -18.80
C MET A 440 3.68 -8.13 -18.46
N SER A 441 4.65 -8.62 -17.69
CA SER A 441 4.57 -9.95 -17.10
C SER A 441 3.68 -9.97 -15.85
N THR A 442 3.07 -11.12 -15.56
CA THR A 442 2.23 -11.37 -14.37
C THR A 442 2.91 -10.95 -13.05
N ALA A 443 4.24 -11.07 -12.97
CA ALA A 443 5.01 -10.65 -11.79
C ALA A 443 5.08 -9.11 -11.63
N GLN A 444 5.17 -8.36 -12.73
CA GLN A 444 5.10 -6.89 -12.70
C GLN A 444 3.70 -6.43 -12.30
N PHE A 445 2.68 -7.14 -12.77
CA PHE A 445 1.29 -6.93 -12.40
C PHE A 445 1.05 -7.12 -10.90
N LEU A 446 1.57 -8.21 -10.32
CA LEU A 446 1.45 -8.50 -8.88
C LEU A 446 2.29 -7.55 -8.01
N LYS A 447 3.48 -7.12 -8.46
CA LYS A 447 4.36 -6.21 -7.71
C LYS A 447 3.79 -4.79 -7.59
N LYS A 448 3.17 -4.23 -8.64
CA LYS A 448 2.44 -2.95 -8.48
C LYS A 448 1.13 -3.13 -7.72
N GLY A 449 0.55 -4.33 -7.75
CA GLY A 449 -0.49 -4.77 -6.80
C GLY A 449 -0.03 -4.83 -5.33
N ALA A 450 1.28 -4.87 -5.02
CA ALA A 450 1.73 -4.83 -3.63
C ALA A 450 1.60 -3.42 -2.99
N ALA A 451 1.81 -2.35 -3.78
CA ALA A 451 1.47 -0.97 -3.36
C ALA A 451 -0.03 -0.80 -3.09
N PHE A 452 -0.86 -1.69 -3.65
CA PHE A 452 -2.29 -1.78 -3.34
C PHE A 452 -2.56 -2.32 -1.92
N VAL A 453 -1.72 -3.24 -1.39
CA VAL A 453 -1.85 -3.72 0.00
C VAL A 453 -1.55 -2.58 0.99
N ASP A 454 -0.57 -1.73 0.68
CA ASP A 454 -0.27 -0.53 1.48
C ASP A 454 -1.40 0.50 1.43
N GLY A 455 -2.06 0.67 0.27
CA GLY A 455 -3.21 1.55 0.08
C GLY A 455 -4.53 1.05 0.69
N LEU A 456 -4.63 -0.25 0.99
CA LEU A 456 -5.77 -0.87 1.68
C LEU A 456 -5.72 -0.74 3.21
N SER A 457 -4.63 -0.19 3.75
CA SER A 457 -4.35 -0.12 5.18
C SER A 457 -4.32 1.29 5.82
N PRO A 458 -5.12 2.31 5.43
CA PRO A 458 -5.19 3.51 6.28
C PRO A 458 -5.91 3.26 7.60
N ASP A 459 -6.94 2.39 7.59
CA ASP A 459 -7.87 2.20 8.72
C ASP A 459 -8.19 0.71 9.05
N GLY A 460 -7.29 -0.23 8.69
CA GLY A 460 -7.47 -1.67 8.96
C GLY A 460 -7.11 -2.12 10.39
N LEU A 461 -7.30 -3.40 10.71
CA LEU A 461 -6.84 -3.96 11.99
C LEU A 461 -5.31 -4.01 12.07
N ASP A 462 -4.74 -3.40 13.10
CA ASP A 462 -3.34 -3.63 13.47
C ASP A 462 -3.20 -5.08 13.96
N PHE A 463 -2.38 -5.90 13.29
CA PHE A 463 -2.18 -7.30 13.69
C PHE A 463 -1.68 -7.46 15.12
N ARG A 464 -1.02 -6.44 15.69
CA ARG A 464 -0.63 -6.44 17.11
C ARG A 464 -1.83 -6.56 18.04
N PHE A 465 -3.02 -6.13 17.60
CA PHE A 465 -4.26 -6.38 18.34
C PHE A 465 -4.51 -7.87 18.50
N LEU A 466 -4.45 -8.63 17.40
CA LEU A 466 -4.61 -10.09 17.44
C LEU A 466 -3.48 -10.72 18.24
N ASP A 467 -2.27 -10.14 18.18
CA ASP A 467 -1.11 -10.68 18.88
C ASP A 467 -1.11 -10.47 20.40
N ARG A 468 -1.70 -9.37 20.89
CA ARG A 468 -1.66 -8.99 22.31
C ARG A 468 -2.86 -9.46 23.11
N HIS A 469 -3.94 -9.87 22.45
CA HIS A 469 -5.16 -10.31 23.14
C HIS A 469 -5.27 -11.83 23.13
N ALA A 470 -5.69 -12.38 24.27
CA ALA A 470 -5.95 -13.81 24.41
C ALA A 470 -7.14 -14.21 23.51
N CYS A 471 -7.06 -15.41 22.94
CA CYS A 471 -8.03 -15.89 21.97
C CYS A 471 -9.44 -16.09 22.56
N ASP A 472 -9.53 -16.37 23.86
CA ASP A 472 -10.75 -16.51 24.65
C ASP A 472 -11.17 -15.22 25.38
N SER A 473 -10.45 -14.11 25.17
CA SER A 473 -10.81 -12.82 25.77
C SER A 473 -12.16 -12.31 25.28
N ALA A 474 -12.85 -11.55 26.13
CA ALA A 474 -14.08 -10.87 25.78
C ALA A 474 -13.85 -9.88 24.63
N ILE A 475 -12.69 -9.21 24.61
CA ILE A 475 -12.27 -8.30 23.54
C ILE A 475 -12.23 -9.03 22.19
N MET A 476 -11.56 -10.19 22.14
CA MET A 476 -11.42 -10.95 20.89
C MET A 476 -12.76 -11.52 20.43
N THR A 477 -13.55 -12.01 21.37
CA THR A 477 -14.89 -12.53 21.09
C THR A 477 -15.79 -11.44 20.54
N GLN A 478 -15.79 -10.25 21.15
CA GLN A 478 -16.61 -9.12 20.71
C GLN A 478 -16.25 -8.66 19.30
N LEU A 479 -14.96 -8.46 19.00
CA LEU A 479 -14.54 -8.04 17.67
C LEU A 479 -14.94 -9.08 16.61
N GLY A 480 -14.63 -10.35 16.84
CA GLY A 480 -14.90 -11.42 15.88
C GLY A 480 -16.40 -11.62 15.62
N GLU A 481 -17.21 -11.63 16.67
CA GLU A 481 -18.67 -11.71 16.54
C GLU A 481 -19.25 -10.51 15.82
N ASN A 482 -18.82 -9.29 16.16
CA ASN A 482 -19.32 -8.10 15.49
C ASN A 482 -18.91 -8.02 14.01
N ILE A 483 -17.69 -8.45 13.65
CA ILE A 483 -17.28 -8.58 12.24
C ILE A 483 -18.20 -9.57 11.49
N ALA A 484 -18.42 -10.75 12.05
CA ALA A 484 -19.27 -11.78 11.43
C ALA A 484 -20.75 -11.36 11.34
N ARG A 485 -21.25 -10.63 12.35
CA ARG A 485 -22.61 -10.07 12.37
C ARG A 485 -22.79 -8.98 11.33
N ALA A 486 -21.86 -8.02 11.27
CA ALA A 486 -21.88 -6.94 10.29
C ALA A 486 -21.91 -7.46 8.85
N ALA A 487 -21.10 -8.48 8.55
CA ALA A 487 -21.05 -9.10 7.23
C ALA A 487 -22.34 -9.84 6.83
N ARG A 488 -23.16 -10.23 7.81
CA ARG A 488 -24.46 -10.90 7.62
C ARG A 488 -25.66 -9.96 7.78
N GLY A 489 -25.42 -8.65 7.93
CA GLY A 489 -26.50 -7.67 8.18
C GLY A 489 -27.22 -7.89 9.51
N GLN A 490 -26.59 -8.57 10.47
CA GLN A 490 -27.15 -8.82 11.80
C GLN A 490 -26.86 -7.64 12.74
N PRO A 491 -27.67 -7.43 13.79
CA PRO A 491 -27.35 -6.47 14.84
C PRO A 491 -26.04 -6.83 15.55
N SER A 492 -25.31 -5.80 15.99
CA SER A 492 -24.11 -5.95 16.84
C SER A 492 -24.46 -6.69 18.14
N LEU A 493 -23.45 -7.24 18.82
CA LEU A 493 -23.64 -7.87 20.13
C LEU A 493 -24.32 -6.91 21.11
N GLN A 494 -23.91 -5.63 21.07
CA GLN A 494 -24.52 -4.56 21.82
C GLN A 494 -26.00 -4.42 21.50
N ALA A 495 -26.36 -4.29 20.22
CA ALA A 495 -27.76 -4.16 19.81
C ALA A 495 -28.59 -5.40 20.14
N ALA A 496 -28.01 -6.60 20.00
CA ALA A 496 -28.64 -7.88 20.27
C ALA A 496 -28.73 -8.24 21.77
N GLY A 497 -28.11 -7.46 22.67
CA GLY A 497 -28.13 -7.73 24.11
C GLY A 497 -27.36 -8.98 24.52
N VAL A 498 -26.39 -9.40 23.72
CA VAL A 498 -25.55 -10.58 24.03
C VAL A 498 -24.56 -10.22 25.13
N ARG A 499 -24.41 -11.11 26.11
CA ARG A 499 -23.47 -10.94 27.22
C ARG A 499 -22.25 -11.84 27.00
N LEU A 500 -21.07 -11.26 27.11
CA LEU A 500 -19.81 -11.95 27.00
C LEU A 500 -19.23 -12.22 28.41
N PRO A 501 -18.70 -13.43 28.66
CA PRO A 501 -17.94 -13.71 29.86
C PRO A 501 -16.76 -12.73 30.00
N ASN A 502 -16.40 -12.35 31.23
CA ASN A 502 -15.28 -11.45 31.56
C ASN A 502 -15.34 -10.03 30.97
N ALA A 503 -16.41 -9.66 30.28
CA ALA A 503 -16.49 -8.36 29.63
C ALA A 503 -16.38 -7.16 30.58
N ASP A 504 -16.92 -7.30 31.80
CA ASP A 504 -16.84 -6.24 32.81
C ASP A 504 -15.39 -6.07 33.32
N GLN A 505 -14.62 -7.16 33.43
CA GLN A 505 -13.20 -7.13 33.83
C GLN A 505 -12.31 -6.54 32.73
N GLU A 506 -12.65 -6.83 31.47
CA GLU A 506 -11.92 -6.31 30.32
C GLU A 506 -12.39 -4.92 29.88
N SER A 507 -13.46 -4.37 30.46
CA SER A 507 -13.92 -3.02 30.16
C SER A 507 -13.10 -1.96 30.89
N ASP A 508 -12.87 -0.83 30.24
CA ASP A 508 -12.38 0.34 30.94
C ASP A 508 -13.46 0.87 31.89
N PRO A 509 -13.12 1.36 33.09
CA PRO A 509 -14.12 1.78 34.08
C PRO A 509 -15.00 2.92 33.54
N ALA A 510 -16.32 2.83 33.76
CA ALA A 510 -17.25 3.88 33.38
C ALA A 510 -16.99 5.15 34.21
N ARG A 511 -17.20 6.33 33.63
CA ARG A 511 -17.22 7.56 34.43
C ARG A 511 -18.52 7.56 35.23
N VAL A 512 -18.38 7.61 36.55
CA VAL A 512 -19.50 7.91 37.45
C VAL A 512 -19.78 9.41 37.28
N PRO A 513 -21.05 9.82 37.11
CA PRO A 513 -21.41 11.23 36.96
C PRO A 513 -20.89 12.12 38.07
#